data_AF-A0A071M004-F1
#
_entry.id   AF-A0A071M004-F1
#
_cell.length_a   1.000
_cell.length_b   1.000
_cell.length_c   1.000
_cell.angle_alpha   90.00
_cell.angle_beta   90.00
_cell.angle_gamma   90.00
#
_symmetry.space_group_name_H-M   'P 1'
#
loop_
_entity.id
_entity.type
_entity.pdbx_description
1 polymer ?
#
loop_
_entity_poly.entity_id
_entity_poly.type
_entity_poly.pdbx_seq_one_letter_code
_entity_poly.pdbx_strand_id
1 'polypeptide(L)'
;MKSDRLSQRSRQGLPAVPVPPVVDAIAARLAWVTRGDEHLVAGLLSQPYLHGQVIQSDHEQLLVQFPFFSAVHTGMSTDDYTLALVNLWLAIEAQYTMGNVLPEDVLNGLKETMTITHQRDCQRKYSDISVSME
;
A
#
# COMPACT_ATOMS: atom_id res chain seq x y z
N MET A 1 -3.38 -46.02 -29.71
CA MET A 1 -2.25 -45.36 -29.01
C MET A 1 -1.84 -44.12 -29.78
N LYS A 2 -2.26 -42.92 -29.33
CA LYS A 2 -1.72 -41.58 -29.62
C LYS A 2 -2.79 -40.55 -29.23
N SER A 3 -2.67 -40.01 -28.02
CA SER A 3 -3.21 -38.70 -27.62
C SER A 3 -2.82 -38.45 -26.17
N ASP A 4 -1.60 -37.98 -25.94
CA ASP A 4 -1.15 -37.47 -24.64
C ASP A 4 0.09 -36.58 -24.80
N ARG A 5 0.00 -35.54 -25.64
CA ARG A 5 1.08 -34.54 -25.79
C ARG A 5 0.58 -33.11 -25.96
N LEU A 6 -0.42 -32.70 -25.17
CA LEU A 6 -0.89 -31.30 -25.16
C LEU A 6 -1.01 -30.65 -23.77
N SER A 7 -0.54 -31.30 -22.69
CA SER A 7 -0.65 -30.71 -21.33
C SER A 7 0.67 -30.22 -20.71
N GLN A 8 1.73 -30.06 -21.49
CA GLN A 8 3.01 -29.52 -21.00
C GLN A 8 3.49 -28.35 -21.86
N ARG A 9 2.76 -27.23 -21.82
CA ARG A 9 3.30 -25.93 -22.20
C ARG A 9 3.20 -24.99 -20.99
N SER A 10 4.32 -24.92 -20.29
CA SER A 10 4.86 -23.68 -19.73
C SER A 10 4.00 -22.93 -18.72
N ARG A 11 3.99 -23.43 -17.48
CA ARG A 11 4.08 -22.53 -16.31
C ARG A 11 5.54 -22.07 -16.19
N GLN A 12 6.00 -21.26 -17.13
CA GLN A 12 7.20 -20.46 -16.90
C GLN A 12 6.78 -19.36 -15.94
N GLY A 13 7.19 -19.48 -14.67
CA GLY A 13 7.09 -18.38 -13.73
C GLY A 13 7.83 -17.20 -14.35
N LEU A 14 7.15 -16.07 -14.50
CA LEU A 14 7.77 -14.81 -14.91
C LEU A 14 8.95 -14.55 -13.95
N PRO A 15 10.13 -14.13 -14.45
CA PRO A 15 11.23 -13.75 -13.57
C PRO A 15 10.74 -12.61 -12.68
N ALA A 16 10.90 -12.77 -11.35
CA ALA A 16 10.56 -11.72 -10.40
C ALA A 16 11.33 -10.46 -10.78
N VAL A 17 10.62 -9.33 -10.91
CA VAL A 17 11.27 -8.03 -11.17
C VAL A 17 12.03 -7.68 -9.90
N PRO A 18 13.34 -7.36 -9.97
CA PRO A 18 14.09 -6.97 -8.79
C PRO A 18 13.50 -5.70 -8.19
N VAL A 19 13.26 -5.72 -6.88
CA VAL A 19 12.77 -4.54 -6.15
C VAL A 19 13.85 -3.46 -6.17
N PRO A 20 13.55 -2.23 -6.64
CA PRO A 20 14.50 -1.13 -6.63
C PRO A 20 14.91 -0.75 -5.19
N PRO A 21 16.21 -0.49 -4.90
CA PRO A 21 16.67 -0.11 -3.56
C PRO A 21 16.01 1.16 -3.00
N VAL A 22 15.48 2.03 -3.87
CA VAL A 22 14.75 3.23 -3.46
C VAL A 22 13.48 2.89 -2.69
N VAL A 23 12.89 1.71 -2.90
CA VAL A 23 11.68 1.26 -2.20
C VAL A 23 11.90 1.18 -0.69
N ASP A 24 13.09 0.75 -0.24
CA ASP A 24 13.40 0.66 1.20
C ASP A 24 13.46 2.07 1.84
N ALA A 25 14.08 3.03 1.15
CA ALA A 25 14.14 4.41 1.62
C ALA A 25 12.75 5.05 1.70
N ILE A 26 11.90 4.78 0.70
CA ILE A 26 10.51 5.23 0.67
C ILE A 26 9.70 4.54 1.79
N ALA A 27 9.92 3.25 2.02
CA ALA A 27 9.26 2.49 3.06
C ALA A 27 9.53 3.05 4.45
N ALA A 28 10.79 3.33 4.79
CA ALA A 28 11.18 3.98 6.04
C ALA A 28 10.44 5.31 6.23
N ARG A 29 10.34 6.11 5.17
CA ARG A 29 9.63 7.39 5.23
C ARG A 29 8.13 7.20 5.46
N LEU A 30 7.48 6.34 4.67
CA LEU A 30 6.05 6.10 4.79
C LEU A 30 5.67 5.44 6.13
N ALA A 31 6.53 4.58 6.68
CA ALA A 31 6.39 4.03 8.01
C ALA A 31 6.40 5.15 9.08
N TRP A 32 7.31 6.11 8.98
CA TRP A 32 7.31 7.27 9.88
C TRP A 32 6.04 8.12 9.76
N VAL A 33 5.62 8.43 8.53
CA VAL A 33 4.42 9.25 8.25
C VAL A 33 3.15 8.59 8.79
N THR A 34 3.02 7.27 8.62
CA THR A 34 1.85 6.50 9.06
C THR A 34 1.95 5.96 10.48
N ARG A 35 3.11 6.14 11.14
CA ARG A 35 3.45 5.48 12.43
C ARG A 35 3.35 3.95 12.35
N GLY A 36 3.67 3.38 11.20
CA GLY A 36 3.69 1.94 10.94
C GLY A 36 5.05 1.30 11.23
N ASP A 37 5.10 -0.02 11.08
CA ASP A 37 6.34 -0.80 11.11
C ASP A 37 7.04 -0.76 9.74
N GLU A 38 8.33 -0.43 9.74
CA GLU A 38 9.12 -0.27 8.49
C GLU A 38 9.19 -1.56 7.68
N HIS A 39 9.35 -2.72 8.32
CA HIS A 39 9.44 -4.00 7.61
C HIS A 39 8.11 -4.39 6.98
N LEU A 40 7.00 -4.15 7.68
CA LEU A 40 5.66 -4.39 7.13
C LEU A 40 5.39 -3.46 5.93
N VAL A 41 5.77 -2.18 6.03
CA VAL A 41 5.63 -1.24 4.92
C VAL A 41 6.50 -1.65 3.73
N ALA A 42 7.77 -1.99 3.95
CA ALA A 42 8.65 -2.45 2.87
C ALA A 42 8.11 -3.70 2.17
N GLY A 43 7.59 -4.66 2.94
CA GLY A 43 6.96 -5.87 2.42
C GLY A 43 5.72 -5.57 1.58
N LEU A 44 4.89 -4.61 2.00
CA LEU A 44 3.71 -4.17 1.27
C LEU A 44 4.08 -3.46 -0.04
N LEU A 45 5.02 -2.51 0.00
CA LEU A 45 5.44 -1.76 -1.18
C LEU A 45 6.12 -2.64 -2.24
N SER A 46 6.69 -3.78 -1.82
CA SER A 46 7.39 -4.73 -2.68
C SER A 46 6.47 -5.70 -3.42
N GLN A 47 5.20 -5.86 -3.02
CA GLN A 47 4.29 -6.84 -3.62
C GLN A 47 4.11 -6.70 -5.14
N PRO A 48 3.92 -5.48 -5.70
CA PRO A 48 3.75 -5.32 -7.15
C PRO A 48 4.92 -5.85 -7.99
N TYR A 49 6.14 -5.88 -7.45
CA TYR A 49 7.33 -6.39 -8.14
C TYR A 49 7.35 -7.92 -8.24
N LEU A 50 6.66 -8.62 -7.33
CA LEU A 50 6.48 -10.08 -7.41
C LEU A 50 5.55 -10.45 -8.57
N HIS A 51 4.55 -9.62 -8.84
CA HIS A 51 3.57 -9.83 -9.91
C HIS A 51 3.97 -9.17 -11.24
N GLY A 52 4.98 -8.29 -11.23
CA GLY A 52 5.42 -7.48 -12.38
C GLY A 52 4.52 -6.28 -12.69
N GLN A 53 3.41 -6.12 -11.95
CA GLN A 53 2.44 -5.05 -12.05
C GLN A 53 1.62 -4.95 -10.76
N VAL A 54 0.92 -3.84 -10.55
CA VAL A 54 -0.01 -3.68 -9.43
C VAL A 54 -1.27 -4.51 -9.71
N ILE A 55 -1.52 -5.54 -8.90
CA ILE A 55 -2.78 -6.29 -8.95
C ILE A 55 -3.82 -5.70 -8.00
N GLN A 56 -5.08 -6.13 -8.13
CA GLN A 56 -6.21 -5.59 -7.35
C GLN A 56 -5.96 -5.68 -5.83
N SER A 57 -5.42 -6.81 -5.35
CA SER A 57 -5.13 -6.99 -3.92
C SER A 57 -4.04 -6.06 -3.42
N ASP A 58 -3.01 -5.79 -4.25
CA ASP A 58 -1.92 -4.87 -3.89
C ASP A 58 -2.49 -3.46 -3.77
N HIS A 59 -3.29 -3.03 -4.75
CA HIS A 59 -3.94 -1.73 -4.76
C HIS A 59 -4.85 -1.52 -3.53
N GLU A 60 -5.68 -2.49 -3.19
CA GLU A 60 -6.57 -2.42 -2.02
C GLU A 60 -5.76 -2.31 -0.72
N GLN A 61 -4.74 -3.14 -0.53
CA GLN A 61 -3.91 -3.09 0.67
C GLN A 61 -3.12 -1.77 0.76
N LEU A 62 -2.59 -1.30 -0.36
CA LEU A 62 -1.87 -0.03 -0.44
C LEU A 62 -2.77 1.15 -0.07
N LEU A 63 -4.01 1.21 -0.58
CA LEU A 63 -4.93 2.31 -0.24
C LEU A 63 -5.47 2.21 1.19
N VAL A 64 -5.59 1.01 1.76
CA VAL A 64 -5.93 0.85 3.18
C VAL A 64 -4.82 1.41 4.07
N GLN A 65 -3.56 1.13 3.74
CA GLN A 65 -2.42 1.58 4.53
C GLN A 65 -2.02 3.05 4.23
N PHE A 66 -2.19 3.47 2.98
CA PHE A 66 -1.79 4.76 2.41
C PHE A 66 -2.93 5.36 1.58
N PRO A 67 -4.02 5.82 2.21
CA PRO A 67 -5.18 6.35 1.48
C PRO A 67 -4.89 7.62 0.66
N PHE A 68 -3.78 8.29 0.96
CA PHE A 68 -3.27 9.43 0.20
C PHE A 68 -2.49 9.03 -1.06
N PHE A 69 -2.22 7.73 -1.28
CA PHE A 69 -1.49 7.27 -2.46
C PHE A 69 -2.42 7.03 -3.67
N SER A 70 -3.24 8.03 -4.00
CA SER A 70 -4.28 7.92 -5.04
C SER A 70 -3.78 7.72 -6.46
N ALA A 71 -2.48 7.96 -6.70
CA ALA A 71 -1.86 7.75 -8.02
C ALA A 71 -1.75 6.28 -8.40
N VAL A 72 -1.75 5.35 -7.43
CA VAL A 72 -1.66 3.91 -7.70
C VAL A 72 -2.99 3.37 -8.22
N HIS A 73 -2.95 2.51 -9.24
CA HIS A 73 -4.14 1.85 -9.79
C HIS A 73 -3.83 0.44 -10.26
N THR A 74 -4.85 -0.41 -10.32
CA THR A 74 -4.73 -1.79 -10.83
C THR A 74 -4.24 -1.81 -12.28
N GLY A 75 -3.36 -2.76 -12.61
CA GLY A 75 -2.75 -2.91 -13.94
C GLY A 75 -1.58 -1.96 -14.21
N MET A 76 -1.21 -1.10 -13.25
CA MET A 76 -0.03 -0.23 -13.37
C MET A 76 1.26 -1.06 -13.47
N SER A 77 2.13 -0.70 -14.40
CA SER A 77 3.44 -1.36 -14.55
C SER A 77 4.34 -1.08 -13.34
N THR A 78 5.34 -1.94 -13.09
CA THR A 78 6.30 -1.72 -12.00
C THR A 78 7.16 -0.47 -12.19
N ASP A 79 7.42 -0.06 -13.44
CA ASP A 79 8.13 1.18 -13.75
C ASP A 79 7.30 2.41 -13.38
N ASP A 80 6.04 2.46 -13.82
CA ASP A 80 5.11 3.55 -13.50
C ASP A 80 4.81 3.61 -11.99
N TYR A 81 4.69 2.44 -11.36
CA TYR A 81 4.52 2.32 -9.91
C TYR A 81 5.73 2.85 -9.14
N THR A 82 6.96 2.53 -9.59
CA THR A 82 8.18 3.07 -9.00
C THR A 82 8.20 4.60 -9.11
N LEU A 83 7.82 5.14 -10.27
CA LEU A 83 7.76 6.59 -10.46
C LEU A 83 6.71 7.24 -9.55
N ALA A 84 5.54 6.61 -9.38
CA ALA A 84 4.49 7.08 -8.49
C ALA A 84 4.97 7.11 -7.03
N LEU A 85 5.69 6.08 -6.58
CA LEU A 85 6.30 6.04 -5.25
C LEU A 85 7.33 7.16 -5.05
N VAL A 86 8.23 7.34 -6.02
CA VAL A 86 9.25 8.39 -5.97
C VAL A 86 8.62 9.78 -5.93
N ASN A 87 7.58 10.02 -6.72
CA ASN A 87 6.86 11.30 -6.73
C ASN A 87 6.20 11.58 -5.37
N LEU A 88 5.56 10.58 -4.75
CA LEU A 88 4.99 10.71 -3.41
C LEU A 88 6.07 11.04 -2.37
N TRP A 89 7.20 10.34 -2.42
CA TRP A 89 8.33 10.59 -1.53
C TRP A 89 8.89 12.00 -1.69
N LEU A 90 9.15 12.44 -2.94
CA LEU A 90 9.63 13.80 -3.23
C LEU A 90 8.64 14.86 -2.77
N ALA A 91 7.33 14.64 -2.92
CA ALA A 91 6.31 15.56 -2.42
C ALA A 91 6.39 15.72 -0.90
N ILE A 92 6.64 14.62 -0.17
CA ILE A 92 6.84 14.66 1.29
C ILE A 92 8.15 15.40 1.64
N GLU A 93 9.27 15.05 1.01
CA GLU A 93 10.58 15.68 1.29
C GLU A 93 10.59 17.18 0.96
N ALA A 94 9.90 17.60 -0.10
CA ALA A 94 9.76 19.00 -0.46
C ALA A 94 9.08 19.81 0.67
N GLN A 95 8.06 19.25 1.32
CA GLN A 95 7.39 19.93 2.44
C GLN A 95 8.31 20.08 3.65
N TYR A 96 9.09 19.04 4.00
CA TYR A 96 10.07 19.16 5.08
C TYR A 96 11.12 20.24 4.80
N THR A 97 11.59 20.33 3.56
CA THR A 97 12.56 21.35 3.15
C THR A 97 11.98 22.77 3.32
N MET A 98 10.66 22.94 3.19
CA MET A 98 9.96 24.21 3.40
C MET A 98 9.60 24.47 4.88
N GLY A 99 9.97 23.57 5.80
CA GLY A 99 9.61 23.67 7.23
C GLY A 99 8.17 23.25 7.53
N ASN A 100 7.46 22.69 6.55
CA ASN A 100 6.13 22.12 6.72
C ASN A 100 6.21 20.65 7.14
N VAL A 101 5.19 20.16 7.85
CA VAL A 101 5.19 18.79 8.37
C VAL A 101 4.81 17.77 7.31
N LEU A 102 3.75 17.99 6.53
CA LEU A 102 3.32 17.03 5.49
C LEU A 102 2.52 17.75 4.40
N PRO A 103 2.45 17.18 3.18
CA PRO A 103 1.53 17.66 2.14
C PRO A 103 0.08 17.59 2.62
N GLU A 104 -0.76 18.52 2.15
CA GLU A 104 -2.17 18.59 2.55
C GLU A 104 -2.95 17.32 2.21
N ASP A 105 -2.72 16.74 1.03
CA ASP A 105 -3.35 15.48 0.61
C ASP A 105 -2.98 14.30 1.54
N VAL A 106 -1.73 14.26 1.99
CA VAL A 106 -1.25 13.25 2.94
C VAL A 106 -1.94 13.45 4.29
N LEU A 107 -2.01 14.69 4.77
CA LEU A 107 -2.71 15.00 6.02
C LEU A 107 -4.20 14.66 5.95
N ASN A 108 -4.85 14.94 4.84
CA ASN A 108 -6.27 14.67 4.66
C ASN A 108 -6.55 13.16 4.62
N GLY A 109 -5.77 12.38 3.87
CA GLY A 109 -5.89 10.92 3.88
C GLY A 109 -5.63 10.30 5.26
N LEU A 110 -4.66 10.84 6.02
CA LEU A 110 -4.42 10.39 7.40
C LEU A 110 -5.60 10.72 8.34
N LYS A 111 -6.19 11.92 8.23
CA LYS A 111 -7.35 12.32 9.04
C LYS A 111 -8.57 11.45 8.78
N GLU A 112 -8.87 11.14 7.52
CA GLU A 112 -9.98 10.26 7.13
C GLU A 112 -9.83 8.85 7.76
N THR A 113 -8.60 8.35 7.85
CA THR A 113 -8.32 7.06 8.50
C THR A 113 -8.57 7.11 10.01
N MET A 114 -8.20 8.22 10.66
CA MET A 114 -8.38 8.40 12.10
C MET A 114 -9.87 8.55 12.48
N THR A 115 -10.66 9.26 11.68
CA THR A 115 -12.11 9.41 11.94
C THR A 115 -12.86 8.09 11.78
N ILE A 116 -12.52 7.26 10.79
CA ILE A 116 -13.12 5.93 10.60
C ILE A 116 -12.77 4.99 11.77
N THR A 117 -11.51 4.98 12.22
CA THR A 117 -11.07 4.14 13.35
C THR A 117 -11.80 4.52 14.64
N HIS A 118 -11.88 5.82 14.95
CA HIS A 118 -12.57 6.30 16.14
C HIS A 118 -14.08 5.98 16.14
N GLN A 119 -14.74 6.06 14.98
CA GLN A 119 -16.16 5.74 14.86
C GLN A 119 -16.45 4.24 15.07
N ARG A 120 -15.57 3.35 14.58
CA ARG A 120 -15.68 1.90 14.81
C ARG A 120 -15.44 1.52 16.27
N ASP A 121 -14.49 2.17 16.94
CA ASP A 121 -14.21 1.93 18.36
C ASP A 121 -15.36 2.39 19.27
N CYS A 122 -16.02 3.50 18.93
CA CYS A 122 -17.24 3.92 19.60
C CYS A 122 -18.37 2.90 19.40
N GLN A 123 -18.62 2.45 18.17
CA GLN A 123 -19.69 1.46 17.90
C GLN A 123 -19.47 0.14 18.64
N ARG A 124 -18.23 -0.34 18.74
CA ARG A 124 -17.89 -1.58 19.47
C ARG A 124 -18.16 -1.47 20.97
N LYS A 125 -17.88 -0.31 21.57
CA LYS A 125 -18.19 -0.06 22.99
C LYS A 125 -19.70 -0.03 23.29
N TYR A 126 -20.54 0.37 22.34
CA TYR A 126 -21.99 0.41 22.54
C TYR A 126 -22.69 -0.93 22.24
N SER A 127 -22.11 -1.79 21.40
CA SER A 127 -22.64 -3.14 21.15
C SER A 127 -22.38 -4.12 22.31
N ASP A 128 -21.34 -3.90 23.12
CA ASP A 128 -21.06 -4.71 24.33
C ASP A 128 -21.89 -4.29 25.55
N ILE A 129 -22.60 -3.15 25.48
CA ILE A 129 -23.44 -2.65 26.60
C ILE A 129 -24.91 -3.11 26.47
N SER A 130 -25.29 -3.75 25.37
CA SER A 130 -26.67 -4.18 25.12
C SER A 130 -26.88 -5.70 25.18
N VAL A 131 -26.43 -6.39 26.23
CA VAL A 131 -27.03 -7.68 26.64
C VAL A 131 -26.92 -7.83 28.17
N SER A 132 -28.04 -7.58 28.85
CA SER A 132 -28.52 -8.23 30.08
C SER A 132 -29.51 -7.30 30.79
N MET A 133 -30.74 -7.30 30.31
CA MET A 133 -31.91 -7.07 31.17
C MET A 133 -32.68 -8.38 31.13
N GLU A 134 -32.40 -9.27 32.09
CA GLU A 134 -33.36 -10.24 32.60
C GLU A 134 -34.26 -9.57 33.63
#